data_AF-A0A836B2H8-F1
#
_entry.id   AF-A0A836B2H8-F1
#
_cell.length_a   1.000
_cell.length_b   1.000
_cell.length_c   1.000
_cell.angle_alpha   90.00
_cell.angle_beta   90.00
_cell.angle_gamma   90.00
#
_symmetry.space_group_name_H-M   'P 1'
#
loop_
_entity.id
_entity.type
_entity.pdbx_description
1 polymer ?
#
loop_
_entity_poly.entity_id
_entity_poly.type
_entity_poly.pdbx_seq_one_letter_code
_entity_poly.pdbx_strand_id
1 'polypeptide(L)'
;MQAARTQPRSAPVVVELPESQQAAVDAAVQCLLPALQPLLVAVKPTKTAKGFSNRAKAGFDTNRFGIEIPVADGSAQAAIDLTATILNTATARLKQRPGGASAAAVASPANWTIVHAREDALQLASSSARGKSGQQPQVLGLRQACQQPQLAGLLVLVEPQLDDVALVEQLLDEVWAGPAALVINPGWGQQGAAPVPAEYARAVDSISVVYSFLPCAIQGLLGPKEGAVLRTVDAAGGATGGKPAPWRILLKQKEEFVQVGAMPRRPTSSDLELAFLNASAASSPLTKTAKFIRGLIPGKKD
;
A
#
# COMPACT_ATOMS: atom_id res chain seq x y z
N MET A 1 -1.85 33.32 36.68
CA MET A 1 -0.80 32.55 35.97
C MET A 1 -1.15 31.06 36.04
N GLN A 2 -1.66 30.49 34.94
CA GLN A 2 -2.02 29.07 34.88
C GLN A 2 -0.75 28.24 34.61
N ALA A 3 -0.45 27.31 35.50
CA ALA A 3 0.65 26.36 35.34
C ALA A 3 0.35 25.41 34.16
N ALA A 4 1.24 25.40 33.17
CA ALA A 4 1.18 24.47 32.05
C ALA A 4 1.37 23.03 32.58
N ARG A 5 0.30 22.24 32.51
CA ARG A 5 0.34 20.79 32.74
C ARG A 5 1.25 20.15 31.69
N THR A 6 2.44 19.70 32.10
CA THR A 6 3.25 18.76 31.32
C THR A 6 2.49 17.45 31.20
N GLN A 7 1.97 17.15 30.01
CA GLN A 7 1.44 15.82 29.70
C GLN A 7 2.58 14.77 29.83
N PRO A 8 2.32 13.61 30.46
CA PRO A 8 3.29 12.52 30.46
C PRO A 8 3.49 12.02 29.01
N ARG A 9 4.74 11.96 28.56
CA ARG A 9 5.09 11.38 27.25
C ARG A 9 4.63 9.92 27.23
N SER A 10 3.73 9.57 26.32
CA SER A 10 3.39 8.18 26.02
C SER A 10 4.66 7.41 25.65
N ALA A 11 4.75 6.15 26.09
CA ALA A 11 5.85 5.27 25.72
C ALA A 11 6.02 5.21 24.18
N PRO A 12 7.24 5.03 23.66
CA PRO A 12 7.47 4.86 22.24
C PRO A 12 6.63 3.69 21.71
N VAL A 13 5.89 3.91 20.63
CA VAL A 13 5.12 2.85 19.97
C VAL A 13 6.09 2.09 19.07
N VAL A 14 6.52 0.92 19.52
CA VAL A 14 7.31 -0.04 18.73
C VAL A 14 6.37 -0.72 17.74
N VAL A 15 6.78 -0.82 16.49
CA VAL A 15 6.01 -1.42 15.41
C VAL A 15 6.82 -2.58 14.84
N GLU A 16 6.25 -3.78 14.91
CA GLU A 16 6.81 -4.96 14.27
C GLU A 16 6.61 -4.85 12.75
N LEU A 17 7.70 -5.01 12.01
CA LEU A 17 7.68 -5.00 10.56
C LEU A 17 7.84 -6.41 10.01
N PRO A 18 7.36 -6.69 8.80
CA PRO A 18 7.56 -7.99 8.19
C PRO A 18 9.05 -8.30 8.01
N GLU A 19 9.48 -9.44 8.53
CA GLU A 19 10.88 -9.91 8.47
C GLU A 19 11.23 -10.58 7.13
N SER A 20 10.24 -10.81 6.27
CA SER A 20 10.42 -11.42 4.96
C SER A 20 9.39 -10.89 3.96
N GLN A 21 9.66 -11.09 2.66
CA GLN A 21 8.72 -10.76 1.60
C GLN A 21 7.39 -11.53 1.78
N GLN A 22 7.45 -12.81 2.16
CA GLN A 22 6.25 -13.61 2.42
C GLN A 22 5.43 -13.04 3.58
N ALA A 23 6.07 -12.64 4.68
CA ALA A 23 5.38 -11.99 5.80
C ALA A 23 4.71 -10.68 5.38
N ALA A 24 5.35 -9.91 4.49
CA ALA A 24 4.76 -8.69 3.94
C ALA A 24 3.54 -8.98 3.04
N VAL A 25 3.61 -10.05 2.23
CA VAL A 25 2.47 -10.52 1.44
C VAL A 25 1.31 -10.97 2.34
N ASP A 26 1.59 -11.74 3.39
CA ASP A 26 0.57 -12.18 4.34
C ASP A 26 -0.13 -10.99 5.02
N ALA A 27 0.65 -10.00 5.47
CA ALA A 27 0.10 -8.77 6.05
C ALA A 27 -0.73 -7.96 5.05
N ALA A 28 -0.26 -7.83 3.80
CA ALA A 28 -0.96 -7.12 2.74
C ALA A 28 -2.29 -7.79 2.38
N VAL A 29 -2.28 -9.13 2.24
CA VAL A 29 -3.48 -9.91 1.97
C VAL A 29 -4.45 -9.79 3.16
N GLN A 30 -3.98 -9.87 4.40
CA GLN A 30 -4.83 -9.67 5.58
C GLN A 30 -5.55 -8.31 5.57
N CYS A 31 -4.86 -7.25 5.14
CA CYS A 31 -5.43 -5.91 4.98
C CYS A 31 -6.45 -5.83 3.81
N LEU A 32 -6.22 -6.57 2.73
CA LEU A 32 -7.04 -6.56 1.51
C LEU A 32 -8.39 -7.28 1.67
N LEU A 33 -8.38 -8.48 2.28
CA LEU A 33 -9.54 -9.39 2.23
C LEU A 33 -10.87 -8.84 2.77
N PRO A 34 -10.90 -8.03 3.85
CA PRO A 34 -12.16 -7.46 4.35
C PRO A 34 -12.89 -6.60 3.32
N ALA A 35 -12.16 -5.85 2.48
CA ALA A 35 -12.72 -5.01 1.43
C ALA A 35 -12.96 -5.79 0.13
N LEU A 36 -12.08 -6.76 -0.18
CA LEU A 36 -12.16 -7.54 -1.41
C LEU A 36 -13.30 -8.59 -1.36
N GLN A 37 -13.47 -9.31 -0.26
CA GLN A 37 -14.43 -10.43 -0.18
C GLN A 37 -15.88 -10.02 -0.51
N PRO A 38 -16.44 -8.91 0.01
CA PRO A 38 -17.80 -8.50 -0.34
C PRO A 38 -17.99 -8.24 -1.84
N LEU A 39 -16.99 -7.64 -2.49
CA LEU A 39 -17.01 -7.36 -3.93
C LEU A 39 -17.03 -8.65 -4.76
N LEU A 40 -16.26 -9.67 -4.33
CA LEU A 40 -16.20 -10.97 -4.99
C LEU A 40 -17.49 -11.78 -4.81
N VAL A 41 -18.11 -11.74 -3.63
CA VAL A 41 -19.38 -12.43 -3.35
C VAL A 41 -20.53 -11.82 -4.16
N ALA A 42 -20.48 -10.51 -4.43
CA ALA A 42 -21.49 -9.82 -5.25
C ALA A 42 -21.41 -10.17 -6.74
N VAL A 43 -20.34 -10.83 -7.21
CA VAL A 43 -20.20 -11.26 -8.60
C VAL A 43 -21.20 -12.38 -8.90
N LYS A 44 -22.27 -12.05 -9.62
CA LYS A 44 -23.22 -13.05 -10.12
C LYS A 44 -22.60 -13.79 -11.32
N PRO A 45 -22.75 -15.12 -11.41
CA PRO A 45 -22.38 -15.87 -12.61
C PRO A 45 -23.38 -15.59 -13.73
N THR A 46 -23.18 -14.51 -14.51
CA THR A 46 -24.01 -14.20 -15.68
C THR A 46 -23.31 -14.57 -16.98
N LYS A 47 -23.99 -15.37 -17.81
CA LYS A 47 -23.53 -15.87 -19.13
C LYS A 47 -23.43 -14.80 -20.22
N THR A 48 -23.73 -13.54 -19.93
CA THR A 48 -23.65 -12.40 -20.86
C THR A 48 -23.43 -11.11 -20.06
N ALA A 49 -22.19 -10.66 -19.93
CA ALA A 49 -21.88 -9.41 -19.23
C ALA A 49 -22.03 -8.21 -20.18
N LYS A 50 -23.21 -7.56 -20.18
CA LYS A 50 -23.37 -6.18 -20.64
C LYS A 50 -23.46 -5.27 -19.39
N GLY A 51 -22.45 -4.41 -19.22
CA GLY A 51 -22.54 -3.18 -18.44
C GLY A 51 -22.38 -3.31 -16.93
N PHE A 52 -21.13 -3.31 -16.44
CA PHE A 52 -20.82 -2.77 -15.11
C PHE A 52 -20.47 -1.29 -15.27
N SER A 53 -21.39 -0.37 -14.98
CA SER A 53 -21.06 1.06 -14.90
C SER A 53 -20.59 1.37 -13.47
N ASN A 54 -19.27 1.33 -13.24
CA ASN A 54 -18.67 1.66 -11.94
C ASN A 54 -18.04 3.05 -11.99
N ARG A 55 -18.86 4.12 -11.94
CA ARG A 55 -18.35 5.45 -11.59
C ARG A 55 -18.18 5.52 -10.08
N ALA A 56 -16.97 5.20 -9.60
CA ALA A 56 -16.66 5.28 -8.17
C ALA A 56 -16.76 6.74 -7.67
N LYS A 57 -17.47 6.96 -6.56
CA LYS A 57 -17.37 8.19 -5.78
C LYS A 57 -16.07 8.12 -4.96
N ALA A 58 -15.32 9.22 -4.89
CA ALA A 58 -14.11 9.30 -4.07
C ALA A 58 -14.43 8.97 -2.59
N GLY A 59 -13.73 7.99 -2.01
CA GLY A 59 -13.94 7.52 -0.63
C GLY A 59 -13.65 6.02 -0.45
N PHE A 60 -13.89 5.49 0.76
CA PHE A 60 -13.71 4.08 1.13
C PHE A 60 -14.61 3.08 0.37
N ASP A 61 -15.50 3.58 -0.51
CA ASP A 61 -16.35 2.80 -1.43
C ASP A 61 -15.67 2.54 -2.78
N THR A 62 -14.33 2.46 -2.80
CA THR A 62 -13.55 2.18 -4.01
C THR A 62 -13.33 0.69 -4.18
N ASN A 63 -13.48 0.22 -5.42
CA ASN A 63 -13.11 -1.13 -5.84
C ASN A 63 -11.67 -1.19 -6.38
N ARG A 64 -10.85 -0.17 -6.10
CA ARG A 64 -9.46 -0.01 -6.54
C ARG A 64 -8.55 -0.01 -5.32
N PHE A 65 -7.73 -1.04 -5.19
CA PHE A 65 -6.88 -1.27 -4.03
C PHE A 65 -5.41 -1.15 -4.39
N GLY A 66 -4.63 -0.46 -3.56
CA GLY A 66 -3.18 -0.35 -3.69
C GLY A 66 -2.45 -1.24 -2.68
N ILE A 67 -1.40 -1.94 -3.12
CA ILE A 67 -0.49 -2.72 -2.27
C ILE A 67 0.94 -2.33 -2.60
N GLU A 68 1.72 -1.99 -1.57
CA GLU A 68 3.13 -1.67 -1.70
C GLU A 68 3.96 -2.57 -0.78
N ILE A 69 4.81 -3.40 -1.40
CA ILE A 69 5.69 -4.36 -0.73
C ILE A 69 7.10 -4.22 -1.32
N PRO A 70 8.15 -4.19 -0.49
CA PRO A 70 9.52 -4.13 -0.97
C PRO A 70 9.84 -5.37 -1.81
N VAL A 71 10.48 -5.15 -2.96
CA VAL A 71 11.00 -6.22 -3.82
C VAL A 71 12.49 -6.41 -3.55
N ALA A 72 12.98 -7.65 -3.67
CA ALA A 72 14.37 -7.98 -3.43
C ALA A 72 15.31 -7.31 -4.45
N ASP A 73 14.84 -7.17 -5.69
CA ASP A 73 15.49 -6.44 -6.77
C ASP A 73 14.44 -5.79 -7.68
N GLY A 74 14.87 -4.87 -8.56
CA GLY A 74 14.00 -4.18 -9.52
C GLY A 74 13.75 -4.99 -10.81
N SER A 75 13.99 -6.29 -10.82
CA SER A 75 13.83 -7.11 -12.04
C SER A 75 12.35 -7.33 -12.37
N ALA A 76 12.08 -7.54 -13.66
CA ALA A 76 10.78 -7.96 -14.15
C ALA A 76 10.29 -9.26 -13.48
N GLN A 77 11.21 -10.20 -13.21
CA GLN A 77 10.88 -11.48 -12.59
C GLN A 77 10.38 -11.31 -11.16
N ALA A 78 11.04 -10.46 -10.36
CA ALA A 78 10.63 -10.17 -8.99
C ALA A 78 9.21 -9.58 -8.91
N ALA A 79 8.85 -8.68 -9.83
CA ALA A 79 7.51 -8.10 -9.92
C ALA A 79 6.44 -9.15 -10.32
N ILE A 80 6.76 -10.05 -11.25
CA ILE A 80 5.89 -11.16 -11.67
C ILE A 80 5.67 -12.13 -10.51
N ASP A 81 6.74 -12.54 -9.82
CA ASP A 81 6.67 -13.49 -8.71
C ASP A 81 5.91 -12.90 -7.51
N LEU A 82 6.14 -11.62 -7.18
CA LEU A 82 5.37 -10.93 -6.15
C LEU A 82 3.88 -10.91 -6.49
N THR A 83 3.54 -10.56 -7.73
CA THR A 83 2.14 -10.53 -8.19
C THR A 83 1.49 -11.90 -8.07
N ALA A 84 2.16 -12.96 -8.55
CA ALA A 84 1.67 -14.33 -8.43
C ALA A 84 1.49 -14.74 -6.96
N THR A 85 2.45 -14.39 -6.09
CA THR A 85 2.41 -14.70 -4.66
C THR A 85 1.25 -14.00 -3.95
N ILE A 86 0.98 -12.73 -4.27
CA ILE A 86 -0.17 -11.99 -3.73
C ILE A 86 -1.49 -12.65 -4.16
N LEU A 87 -1.66 -12.96 -5.45
CA LEU A 87 -2.90 -13.57 -5.96
C LEU A 87 -3.15 -14.97 -5.40
N ASN A 88 -2.10 -15.80 -5.33
CA ASN A 88 -2.17 -17.14 -4.75
C ASN A 88 -2.49 -17.08 -3.25
N THR A 89 -1.80 -16.22 -2.50
CA THR A 89 -2.03 -16.04 -1.06
C THR A 89 -3.44 -15.51 -0.80
N ALA A 90 -3.90 -14.51 -1.55
CA ALA A 90 -5.27 -13.99 -1.45
C ALA A 90 -6.32 -15.07 -1.68
N THR A 91 -6.16 -15.88 -2.74
CA THR A 91 -7.06 -17.00 -3.05
C THR A 91 -7.05 -18.04 -1.93
N ALA A 92 -5.88 -18.45 -1.44
CA ALA A 92 -5.75 -19.43 -0.38
C ALA A 92 -6.39 -18.95 0.93
N ARG A 93 -6.14 -17.69 1.31
CA ARG A 93 -6.71 -17.07 2.52
C ARG A 93 -8.22 -16.85 2.39
N LEU A 94 -8.75 -16.54 1.20
CA LEU A 94 -10.20 -16.51 0.96
C LEU A 94 -10.85 -17.88 1.20
N LYS A 95 -10.24 -18.98 0.76
CA LYS A 95 -10.76 -20.34 1.01
C LYS A 95 -10.87 -20.66 2.50
N GLN A 96 -9.99 -20.09 3.32
CA GLN A 96 -9.98 -20.29 4.77
C GLN A 96 -11.01 -19.41 5.52
N ARG A 97 -11.60 -18.42 4.85
CA ARG A 97 -12.57 -17.50 5.48
C ARG A 97 -13.99 -18.08 5.43
N PRO A 98 -14.82 -17.85 6.47
CA PRO A 98 -16.24 -18.18 6.44
C PRO A 98 -16.94 -17.57 5.21
N GLY A 99 -17.67 -18.40 4.46
CA GLY A 99 -18.34 -17.98 3.21
C GLY A 99 -17.38 -17.57 2.08
N GLY A 100 -16.08 -17.86 2.20
CA GLY A 100 -15.06 -17.41 1.26
C GLY A 100 -14.80 -18.35 0.08
N ALA A 101 -15.42 -19.54 0.04
CA ALA A 101 -15.19 -20.52 -1.03
C ALA A 101 -15.60 -20.00 -2.42
N SER A 102 -16.77 -19.36 -2.54
CA SER A 102 -17.21 -18.74 -3.79
C SER A 102 -16.34 -17.55 -4.17
N ALA A 103 -16.00 -16.68 -3.20
CA ALA A 103 -15.09 -15.56 -3.41
C ALA A 103 -13.71 -16.03 -3.89
N ALA A 104 -13.17 -17.12 -3.32
CA ALA A 104 -11.91 -17.71 -3.76
C ALA A 104 -11.98 -18.30 -5.17
N ALA A 105 -13.12 -18.87 -5.57
CA ALA A 105 -13.30 -19.34 -6.95
C ALA A 105 -13.30 -18.17 -7.94
N VAL A 106 -13.95 -17.06 -7.60
CA VAL A 106 -13.93 -15.81 -8.40
C VAL A 106 -12.53 -15.21 -8.44
N ALA A 107 -11.83 -15.14 -7.31
CA ALA A 107 -10.50 -14.56 -7.18
C ALA A 107 -9.34 -15.48 -7.61
N SER A 108 -9.63 -16.68 -8.13
CA SER A 108 -8.62 -17.59 -8.66
C SER A 108 -7.66 -16.84 -9.59
N PRO A 109 -6.33 -17.08 -9.52
CA PRO A 109 -5.35 -16.34 -10.31
C PRO A 109 -5.67 -16.29 -11.82
N ALA A 110 -6.26 -17.34 -12.38
CA ALA A 110 -6.64 -17.42 -13.79
C ALA A 110 -7.76 -16.44 -14.20
N ASN A 111 -8.52 -15.90 -13.24
CA ASN A 111 -9.62 -14.96 -13.52
C ASN A 111 -9.18 -13.48 -13.50
N TRP A 112 -7.90 -13.22 -13.21
CA TRP A 112 -7.36 -11.87 -13.25
C TRP A 112 -6.82 -11.54 -14.64
N THR A 113 -7.11 -10.33 -15.10
CA THR A 113 -6.33 -9.69 -16.17
C THR A 113 -5.15 -9.00 -15.51
N ILE A 114 -3.94 -9.42 -15.84
CA ILE A 114 -2.69 -8.82 -15.35
C ILE A 114 -2.17 -7.85 -16.40
N VAL A 115 -2.04 -6.59 -16.00
CA VAL A 115 -1.53 -5.50 -16.81
C VAL A 115 -0.16 -5.08 -16.28
N HIS A 116 0.86 -5.26 -17.11
CA HIS A 116 2.21 -4.78 -16.81
C HIS A 116 2.43 -3.40 -17.43
N ALA A 117 2.87 -2.44 -16.62
CA ALA A 117 3.29 -1.13 -17.12
C ALA A 117 4.66 -1.20 -17.81
N ARG A 118 5.55 -2.07 -17.32
CA ARG A 118 6.87 -2.30 -17.90
C ARG A 118 6.84 -3.31 -19.04
N GLU A 119 7.51 -2.98 -20.13
CA GLU A 119 7.57 -3.81 -21.34
C GLU A 119 8.41 -5.09 -21.14
N ASP A 120 9.49 -5.03 -20.37
CA ASP A 120 10.33 -6.20 -20.06
C ASP A 120 9.55 -7.25 -19.25
N ALA A 121 8.75 -6.82 -18.28
CA ALA A 121 7.84 -7.68 -17.53
C ALA A 121 6.73 -8.26 -18.40
N LEU A 122 6.15 -7.48 -19.31
CA LEU A 122 5.17 -7.98 -20.27
C LEU A 122 5.76 -9.11 -21.12
N GLN A 123 6.95 -8.92 -21.69
CA GLN A 123 7.61 -9.91 -22.53
C GLN A 123 7.89 -11.20 -21.75
N LEU A 124 8.44 -11.08 -20.55
CA LEU A 124 8.76 -12.21 -19.68
C LEU A 124 7.50 -12.98 -19.26
N ALA A 125 6.46 -12.29 -18.81
CA ALA A 125 5.18 -12.90 -18.44
C ALA A 125 4.50 -13.59 -19.63
N SER A 126 4.48 -12.94 -20.80
CA SER A 126 3.89 -13.49 -22.03
C SER A 126 4.64 -14.74 -22.52
N SER A 127 5.98 -14.75 -22.41
CA SER A 127 6.80 -15.90 -22.79
C SER A 127 6.57 -17.09 -21.84
N SER A 128 6.47 -16.83 -20.53
CA SER A 128 6.24 -17.85 -19.49
C SER A 128 4.86 -18.51 -19.57
N ALA A 129 3.90 -17.85 -20.23
CA ALA A 129 2.57 -18.40 -20.48
C ALA A 129 2.53 -19.36 -21.68
N ARG A 130 3.46 -19.24 -22.65
CA ARG A 130 3.50 -20.10 -23.83
C ARG A 130 3.97 -21.51 -23.44
N GLY A 131 3.08 -22.49 -23.51
CA GLY A 131 3.39 -23.91 -23.29
C GLY A 131 2.84 -24.51 -21.99
N LYS A 132 2.16 -23.73 -21.13
CA LYS A 132 1.43 -24.27 -19.97
C LYS A 132 0.03 -24.73 -20.38
N SER A 133 -0.32 -25.98 -20.08
CA SER A 133 -1.68 -26.48 -20.23
C SER A 133 -2.55 -26.02 -19.05
N GLY A 134 -3.65 -25.32 -19.33
CA GLY A 134 -4.62 -24.84 -18.33
C GLY A 134 -5.13 -23.43 -18.60
N GLN A 135 -6.16 -23.00 -17.85
CA GLN A 135 -6.57 -21.59 -17.85
C GLN A 135 -5.49 -20.74 -17.19
N GLN A 136 -4.94 -19.79 -17.95
CA GLN A 136 -3.97 -18.80 -17.49
C GLN A 136 -4.64 -17.42 -17.38
N PRO A 137 -4.16 -16.54 -16.51
CA PRO A 137 -4.58 -15.15 -16.52
C PRO A 137 -4.31 -14.52 -17.89
N GLN A 138 -5.18 -13.60 -18.30
CA GLN A 138 -4.90 -12.76 -19.46
C GLN A 138 -3.79 -11.77 -19.08
N VAL A 139 -2.74 -11.68 -19.89
CA VAL A 139 -1.62 -10.75 -19.67
C VAL A 139 -1.61 -9.70 -20.78
N LEU A 140 -1.55 -8.42 -20.42
CA LEU A 140 -1.51 -7.28 -21.35
C LEU A 140 -0.46 -6.25 -20.94
N GLY A 141 0.06 -5.49 -21.90
CA GLY A 141 0.76 -4.24 -21.61
C GLY A 141 -0.22 -3.11 -21.29
N LEU A 142 0.18 -2.11 -20.51
CA LEU A 142 -0.70 -0.98 -20.14
C LEU A 142 -1.31 -0.26 -21.36
N ARG A 143 -0.50 0.04 -22.38
CA ARG A 143 -0.99 0.66 -23.63
C ARG A 143 -1.97 -0.24 -24.38
N GLN A 144 -1.68 -1.55 -24.43
CA GLN A 144 -2.55 -2.53 -25.08
C GLN A 144 -3.88 -2.70 -24.33
N ALA A 145 -3.86 -2.64 -23.00
CA ALA A 145 -5.05 -2.67 -22.16
C ALA A 145 -5.93 -1.45 -22.43
N CYS A 146 -5.35 -0.25 -22.53
CA CYS A 146 -6.07 0.98 -22.84
C CYS A 146 -6.72 1.00 -24.24
N GLN A 147 -6.22 0.19 -25.17
CA GLN A 147 -6.76 0.04 -26.52
C GLN A 147 -7.90 -0.98 -26.62
N GLN A 148 -8.18 -1.73 -25.55
CA GLN A 148 -9.31 -2.65 -25.54
C GLN A 148 -10.61 -1.85 -25.57
N PRO A 149 -11.64 -2.29 -26.32
CA PRO A 149 -12.93 -1.62 -26.32
C PRO A 149 -13.58 -1.63 -24.94
N GLN A 150 -13.35 -2.70 -24.16
CA GLN A 150 -13.73 -2.81 -22.76
C GLN A 150 -12.97 -3.98 -22.12
N LEU A 151 -12.55 -3.81 -20.87
CA LEU A 151 -12.08 -4.89 -20.01
C LEU A 151 -13.09 -5.13 -18.88
N ALA A 152 -13.30 -6.39 -18.52
CA ALA A 152 -14.21 -6.79 -17.45
C ALA A 152 -13.54 -7.78 -16.50
N GLY A 153 -14.18 -8.02 -15.35
CA GLY A 153 -13.65 -8.94 -14.34
C GLY A 153 -12.54 -8.30 -13.50
N LEU A 154 -11.74 -9.15 -12.88
CA LEU A 154 -10.71 -8.73 -11.94
C LEU A 154 -9.47 -8.21 -12.69
N LEU A 155 -8.89 -7.11 -12.20
CA LEU A 155 -7.77 -6.43 -12.82
C LEU A 155 -6.59 -6.31 -11.85
N VAL A 156 -5.38 -6.64 -12.29
CA VAL A 156 -4.15 -6.26 -11.60
C VAL A 156 -3.34 -5.35 -12.50
N LEU A 157 -2.87 -4.24 -11.97
CA LEU A 157 -1.90 -3.34 -12.60
C LEU A 157 -0.59 -3.40 -11.79
N VAL A 158 0.51 -3.68 -12.47
CA VAL A 158 1.81 -3.96 -11.84
C VAL A 158 2.83 -2.87 -12.19
N GLU A 159 3.42 -2.28 -11.14
CA GLU A 159 4.50 -1.28 -11.16
C GLU A 159 4.28 -0.07 -12.11
N PRO A 160 3.08 0.55 -12.17
CA PRO A 160 2.90 1.75 -12.97
C PRO A 160 3.74 2.90 -12.42
N GLN A 161 4.38 3.67 -13.30
CA GLN A 161 5.21 4.81 -12.94
C GLN A 161 4.45 6.13 -13.06
N LEU A 162 5.07 7.25 -12.65
CA LEU A 162 4.44 8.57 -12.73
C LEU A 162 4.02 8.93 -14.16
N ASP A 163 4.82 8.55 -15.15
CA ASP A 163 4.53 8.79 -16.58
C ASP A 163 3.34 7.94 -17.10
N ASP A 164 2.95 6.91 -16.35
CA ASP A 164 1.84 6.03 -16.69
C ASP A 164 0.50 6.54 -16.15
N VAL A 165 0.47 7.53 -15.24
CA VAL A 165 -0.76 7.89 -14.49
C VAL A 165 -1.92 8.22 -15.42
N ALA A 166 -1.69 8.93 -16.53
CA ALA A 166 -2.73 9.22 -17.52
C ALA A 166 -3.32 7.94 -18.14
N LEU A 167 -2.49 6.94 -18.46
CA LEU A 167 -2.95 5.65 -18.96
C LEU A 167 -3.66 4.84 -17.89
N VAL A 168 -3.21 4.93 -16.63
CA VAL A 168 -3.86 4.27 -15.49
C VAL A 168 -5.25 4.87 -15.25
N GLU A 169 -5.39 6.19 -15.33
CA GLU A 169 -6.70 6.85 -15.24
C GLU A 169 -7.61 6.40 -16.38
N GLN A 170 -7.14 6.45 -17.64
CA GLN A 170 -7.91 5.95 -18.78
C GLN A 170 -8.34 4.48 -18.60
N LEU A 171 -7.41 3.61 -18.20
CA LEU A 171 -7.70 2.20 -17.97
C LEU A 171 -8.79 2.02 -16.91
N LEU A 172 -8.67 2.69 -15.77
CA LEU A 172 -9.56 2.49 -14.62
C LEU A 172 -10.91 3.23 -14.74
N ASP A 173 -10.96 4.38 -15.40
CA ASP A 173 -12.17 5.21 -15.53
C ASP A 173 -12.96 4.93 -16.81
N GLU A 174 -12.29 4.55 -17.91
CA GLU A 174 -12.94 4.45 -19.23
C GLU A 174 -13.00 3.03 -19.78
N VAL A 175 -11.94 2.24 -19.60
CA VAL A 175 -11.81 0.93 -20.25
C VAL A 175 -12.28 -0.22 -19.36
N TRP A 176 -11.94 -0.18 -18.08
CA TRP A 176 -12.22 -1.27 -17.14
C TRP A 176 -13.56 -1.12 -16.44
N ALA A 177 -14.32 -2.20 -16.46
CA ALA A 177 -15.63 -2.34 -15.84
C ALA A 177 -15.68 -3.65 -15.06
N GLY A 178 -15.15 -3.66 -13.84
CA GLY A 178 -15.02 -4.88 -13.05
C GLY A 178 -15.30 -4.72 -11.56
N PRO A 179 -15.40 -5.86 -10.84
CA PRO A 179 -15.72 -5.88 -9.42
C PRO A 179 -14.57 -5.42 -8.53
N ALA A 180 -13.30 -5.63 -8.91
CA ALA A 180 -12.14 -5.17 -8.15
C ALA A 180 -10.87 -5.03 -9.02
N ALA A 181 -10.07 -4.01 -8.72
CA ALA A 181 -8.75 -3.76 -9.30
C ALA A 181 -7.68 -3.69 -8.19
N LEU A 182 -6.52 -4.28 -8.44
CA LEU A 182 -5.31 -4.19 -7.62
C LEU A 182 -4.26 -3.38 -8.36
N VAL A 183 -3.62 -2.44 -7.67
CA VAL A 183 -2.45 -1.70 -8.15
C VAL A 183 -1.28 -2.06 -7.24
N ILE A 184 -0.30 -2.76 -7.77
CA ILE A 184 0.84 -3.29 -7.02
C ILE A 184 2.06 -2.42 -7.29
N ASN A 185 2.71 -1.96 -6.21
CA ASN A 185 3.95 -1.18 -6.24
C ASN A 185 3.92 0.02 -7.22
N PRO A 186 2.91 0.90 -7.19
CA PRO A 186 2.94 2.11 -8.01
C PRO A 186 4.16 2.98 -7.66
N GLY A 187 4.86 3.48 -8.68
CA GLY A 187 6.07 4.29 -8.55
C GLY A 187 5.85 5.75 -8.16
N TRP A 188 4.61 6.15 -7.85
CA TRP A 188 4.28 7.51 -7.40
C TRP A 188 4.10 7.60 -5.88
N GLY A 189 4.46 8.75 -5.32
CA GLY A 189 4.30 9.04 -3.90
C GLY A 189 5.29 8.30 -2.97
N GLN A 190 6.15 7.43 -3.50
CA GLN A 190 7.23 6.80 -2.72
C GLN A 190 8.32 7.81 -2.36
N GLN A 191 9.10 7.56 -1.30
CA GLN A 191 10.23 8.43 -0.98
C GLN A 191 11.24 8.42 -2.13
N GLY A 192 11.62 9.60 -2.62
CA GLY A 192 12.52 9.75 -3.76
C GLY A 192 11.83 9.74 -5.12
N ALA A 193 10.53 9.43 -5.18
CA ALA A 193 9.73 9.65 -6.38
C ALA A 193 9.50 11.15 -6.60
N ALA A 194 9.31 11.54 -7.87
CA ALA A 194 8.88 12.88 -8.19
C ALA A 194 7.51 13.17 -7.52
N PRO A 195 7.27 14.41 -7.05
CA PRO A 195 5.97 14.79 -6.53
C PRO A 195 4.88 14.51 -7.55
N VAL A 196 3.75 13.98 -7.09
CA VAL A 196 2.58 13.77 -7.96
C VAL A 196 2.05 15.15 -8.40
N PRO A 197 2.02 15.44 -9.72
CA PRO A 197 1.40 16.65 -10.25
C PRO A 197 -0.07 16.77 -9.85
N ALA A 198 -0.58 17.99 -9.70
CA ALA A 198 -1.92 18.24 -9.20
C ALA A 198 -3.01 17.66 -10.12
N GLU A 199 -2.77 17.65 -11.42
CA GLU A 199 -3.62 17.02 -12.43
C GLU A 199 -3.79 15.51 -12.24
N TYR A 200 -2.80 14.85 -11.62
CA TYR A 200 -2.80 13.41 -11.38
C TYR A 200 -3.32 13.01 -9.99
N ALA A 201 -3.57 13.99 -9.11
CA ALA A 201 -4.03 13.74 -7.74
C ALA A 201 -5.33 12.93 -7.71
N ARG A 202 -6.30 13.26 -8.56
CA ARG A 202 -7.59 12.54 -8.64
C ARG A 202 -7.41 11.05 -8.95
N ALA A 203 -6.59 10.73 -9.94
CA ALA A 203 -6.36 9.36 -10.38
C ALA A 203 -5.67 8.55 -9.27
N VAL A 204 -4.60 9.10 -8.68
CA VAL A 204 -3.85 8.48 -7.59
C VAL A 204 -4.71 8.29 -6.34
N ASP A 205 -5.49 9.31 -5.95
CA ASP A 205 -6.36 9.26 -4.78
C ASP A 205 -7.57 8.34 -4.95
N SER A 206 -7.90 7.95 -6.19
CA SER A 206 -8.95 6.95 -6.46
C SER A 206 -8.56 5.53 -6.02
N ILE A 207 -7.26 5.28 -5.80
CA ILE A 207 -6.70 4.00 -5.39
C ILE A 207 -6.54 3.99 -3.86
N SER A 208 -7.32 3.15 -3.19
CA SER A 208 -7.20 2.97 -1.74
C SER A 208 -6.02 2.06 -1.42
N VAL A 209 -4.89 2.64 -1.02
CA VAL A 209 -3.74 1.86 -0.55
C VAL A 209 -4.09 1.18 0.78
N VAL A 210 -4.37 -0.12 0.73
CA VAL A 210 -4.78 -0.93 1.89
C VAL A 210 -3.58 -1.42 2.69
N TYR A 211 -2.44 -1.56 2.03
CA TYR A 211 -1.19 -1.94 2.65
C TYR A 211 -0.03 -1.23 1.96
N SER A 212 0.87 -0.66 2.75
CA SER A 212 2.15 -0.17 2.26
C SER A 212 3.21 -0.39 3.31
N PHE A 213 4.28 -1.08 2.92
CA PHE A 213 5.53 -1.11 3.68
C PHE A 213 6.66 -0.71 2.74
N LEU A 214 7.20 0.49 2.93
CA LEU A 214 8.30 1.00 2.10
C LEU A 214 9.46 1.43 3.02
N PRO A 215 10.57 0.65 3.05
CA PRO A 215 11.83 1.06 3.64
C PRO A 215 12.33 2.35 3.02
N CYS A 216 12.93 3.18 3.85
CA CYS A 216 13.18 4.57 3.53
C CYS A 216 14.50 4.99 4.21
N ALA A 217 15.39 5.64 3.47
CA ALA A 217 16.67 6.13 4.00
C ALA A 217 16.70 7.65 3.88
N ILE A 218 16.99 8.34 4.99
CA ILE A 218 16.98 9.81 5.03
C ILE A 218 18.36 10.30 5.43
N GLN A 219 18.86 11.31 4.71
CA GLN A 219 20.09 11.99 5.05
C GLN A 219 19.88 12.83 6.31
N GLY A 220 20.39 12.35 7.45
CA GLY A 220 20.39 13.08 8.70
C GLY A 220 21.67 13.90 8.89
N LEU A 221 21.64 14.85 9.82
CA LEU A 221 22.81 15.65 10.23
C LEU A 221 24.00 14.81 10.71
N LEU A 222 23.76 13.59 11.21
CA LEU A 222 24.76 12.66 11.73
C LEU A 222 24.94 11.42 10.82
N GLY A 223 24.54 11.52 9.56
CA GLY A 223 24.57 10.43 8.59
C GLY A 223 23.19 9.87 8.26
N PRO A 224 23.12 8.90 7.32
CA PRO A 224 21.87 8.30 6.89
C PRO A 224 21.17 7.58 8.05
N LYS A 225 19.85 7.76 8.13
CA LYS A 225 18.99 7.06 9.09
C LYS A 225 18.06 6.11 8.34
N GLU A 226 17.97 4.89 8.85
CA GLU A 226 17.03 3.88 8.38
C GLU A 226 15.64 4.13 8.96
N GLY A 227 14.62 4.01 8.11
CA GLY A 227 13.23 4.16 8.49
C GLY A 227 12.31 3.45 7.53
N ALA A 228 11.00 3.65 7.75
CA ALA A 228 9.99 3.11 6.86
C ALA A 228 8.72 3.95 6.92
N VAL A 229 7.98 3.93 5.82
CA VAL A 229 6.58 4.35 5.78
C VAL A 229 5.71 3.10 5.81
N LEU A 230 4.78 3.05 6.78
CA LEU A 230 3.87 1.94 6.96
C LEU A 230 2.42 2.41 6.88
N ARG A 231 1.59 1.69 6.14
CA ARG A 231 0.13 1.78 6.20
C ARG A 231 -0.46 0.37 6.28
N THR A 232 -1.34 0.15 7.24
CA THR A 232 -2.09 -1.10 7.43
C THR A 232 -3.53 -0.73 7.74
N VAL A 233 -4.50 -1.18 6.94
CA VAL A 233 -5.92 -1.02 7.28
C VAL A 233 -6.37 -2.17 8.17
N ASP A 234 -7.06 -1.86 9.28
CA ASP A 234 -7.45 -2.89 10.25
C ASP A 234 -8.55 -3.81 9.69
N ALA A 235 -8.39 -5.11 9.93
CA ALA A 235 -9.31 -6.14 9.43
C ALA A 235 -10.70 -6.14 10.09
N ALA A 236 -10.89 -5.37 11.17
CA ALA A 236 -12.11 -5.34 11.99
C ALA A 236 -13.12 -4.24 11.59
N GLY A 237 -12.80 -3.38 10.62
CA GLY A 237 -13.58 -2.16 10.33
C GLY A 237 -14.63 -2.30 9.22
N GLY A 238 -15.38 -3.40 9.18
CA GLY A 238 -16.62 -3.42 8.40
C GLY A 238 -17.68 -2.55 9.07
N ALA A 239 -18.06 -1.44 8.43
CA ALA A 239 -19.29 -0.69 8.70
C ALA A 239 -19.43 0.18 9.97
N THR A 240 -18.36 0.57 10.69
CA THR A 240 -18.49 1.60 11.76
C THR A 240 -17.45 2.71 11.65
N GLY A 241 -17.79 3.80 10.94
CA GLY A 241 -17.38 5.19 11.21
C GLY A 241 -15.94 5.53 11.63
N GLY A 242 -14.96 4.67 11.37
CA GLY A 242 -13.59 4.79 11.86
C GLY A 242 -12.74 5.69 10.99
N LYS A 243 -11.89 6.51 11.61
CA LYS A 243 -10.92 7.35 10.89
C LYS A 243 -10.04 6.47 9.97
N PRO A 244 -9.66 6.97 8.78
CA PRO A 244 -8.74 6.26 7.88
C PRO A 244 -7.50 5.80 8.64
N ALA A 245 -7.05 4.56 8.41
CA ALA A 245 -5.79 4.09 8.99
C ALA A 245 -4.65 5.06 8.57
N PRO A 246 -3.93 5.63 9.55
CA PRO A 246 -2.94 6.65 9.24
C PRO A 246 -1.72 6.02 8.57
N TRP A 247 -1.05 6.82 7.76
CA TRP A 247 0.32 6.56 7.34
C TRP A 247 1.25 6.79 8.52
N ARG A 248 1.99 5.77 8.92
CA ARG A 248 2.93 5.80 10.04
C ARG A 248 4.33 6.04 9.49
N ILE A 249 5.05 6.92 10.15
CA ILE A 249 6.46 7.20 9.89
C ILE A 249 7.26 6.50 10.98
N LEU A 250 8.12 5.57 10.59
CA LEU A 250 8.92 4.73 11.47
C LEU A 250 10.40 5.08 11.32
N LEU A 251 11.09 5.17 12.45
CA LEU A 251 12.54 5.36 12.52
C LEU A 251 13.15 4.13 13.19
N LYS A 252 14.17 3.55 12.56
CA LYS A 252 14.95 2.48 13.18
C LYS A 252 15.83 3.07 14.28
N GLN A 253 15.65 2.56 15.50
CA GLN A 253 16.44 2.90 16.67
C GLN A 253 17.02 1.60 17.22
N LYS A 254 18.33 1.41 17.10
CA LYS A 254 19.00 0.12 17.33
C LYS A 254 18.37 -0.95 16.41
N GLU A 255 17.76 -1.99 16.96
CA GLU A 255 17.12 -3.08 16.23
C GLU A 255 15.59 -2.94 16.12
N GLU A 256 15.02 -1.85 16.64
CA GLU A 256 13.56 -1.67 16.70
C GLU A 256 13.09 -0.53 15.80
N PHE A 257 11.94 -0.70 15.15
CA PHE A 257 11.25 0.38 14.45
C PHE A 257 10.28 1.09 15.39
N VAL A 258 10.56 2.35 15.66
CA VAL A 258 9.76 3.19 16.55
C VAL A 258 8.95 4.19 15.72
N GLN A 259 7.66 4.29 15.99
CA GLN A 259 6.81 5.29 15.35
C GLN A 259 7.20 6.70 15.83
N VAL A 260 7.57 7.56 14.88
CA VAL A 260 7.96 8.96 15.11
C VAL A 260 6.97 9.97 14.55
N GLY A 261 6.01 9.51 13.75
CA GLY A 261 4.94 10.34 13.20
C GLY A 261 3.79 9.52 12.66
N ALA A 262 2.65 10.17 12.47
CA ALA A 262 1.49 9.59 11.79
C ALA A 262 0.72 10.69 11.06
N MET A 263 0.23 10.40 9.86
CA MET A 263 -0.46 11.37 9.00
C MET A 263 -1.67 10.73 8.31
N PRO A 264 -2.75 11.49 8.05
CA PRO A 264 -3.91 10.97 7.30
C PRO A 264 -3.61 10.78 5.81
N ARG A 265 -2.75 11.63 5.25
CA ARG A 265 -2.24 11.52 3.88
C ARG A 265 -0.88 10.85 3.85
N ARG A 266 -0.47 10.39 2.67
CA ARG A 266 0.89 9.86 2.48
C ARG A 266 1.93 10.93 2.85
N PRO A 267 2.96 10.60 3.65
CA PRO A 267 4.07 11.50 3.94
C PRO A 267 4.86 11.83 2.67
N THR A 268 5.20 13.11 2.50
CA THR A 268 6.14 13.58 1.49
C THR A 268 7.57 13.48 2.02
N SER A 269 8.58 13.62 1.15
CA SER A 269 9.99 13.69 1.59
C SER A 269 10.22 14.74 2.68
N SER A 270 9.59 15.92 2.57
CA SER A 270 9.69 16.98 3.57
C SER A 270 9.04 16.60 4.91
N ASP A 271 7.92 15.87 4.89
CA ASP A 271 7.28 15.37 6.13
C ASP A 271 8.18 14.34 6.83
N LEU A 272 8.83 13.48 6.05
CA LEU A 272 9.77 12.49 6.55
C LEU A 272 11.00 13.17 7.18
N GLU A 273 11.62 14.12 6.50
CA GLU A 273 12.73 14.90 7.06
C GLU A 273 12.34 15.58 8.37
N LEU A 274 11.19 16.26 8.41
CA LEU A 274 10.70 16.94 9.60
C LEU A 274 10.43 15.97 10.77
N ALA A 275 9.77 14.83 10.51
CA ALA A 275 9.50 13.82 11.53
C ALA A 275 10.79 13.26 12.15
N PHE A 276 11.80 13.01 11.31
CA PHE A 276 13.08 12.45 11.76
C PHE A 276 13.94 13.49 12.48
N LEU A 277 13.94 14.74 12.04
CA LEU A 277 14.58 15.85 12.76
C LEU A 277 13.96 16.00 14.15
N ASN A 278 12.63 15.99 14.25
CA ASN A 278 11.91 16.08 15.53
C ASN A 278 12.24 14.89 16.45
N ALA A 279 12.29 13.68 15.92
CA ALA A 279 12.69 12.49 16.68
C ALA A 279 14.15 12.56 17.16
N SER A 280 15.04 13.10 16.34
CA SER A 280 16.46 13.29 16.67
C SER A 280 16.64 14.33 17.78
N ALA A 281 15.91 15.45 17.70
CA ALA A 281 15.91 16.47 18.74
C ALA A 281 15.36 15.92 20.06
N ALA A 282 14.28 15.11 20.00
CA ALA A 282 13.68 14.50 21.17
C ALA A 282 14.56 13.46 21.88
N SER A 283 15.54 12.88 21.17
CA SER A 283 16.48 11.87 21.66
C SER A 283 17.87 12.43 22.00
N SER A 284 18.11 13.73 21.80
CA SER A 284 19.41 14.39 21.99
C SER A 284 19.91 14.32 23.44
N PRO A 285 21.22 14.06 23.66
CA PRO A 285 21.86 14.10 24.99
C PRO A 285 21.64 15.43 25.73
N LEU A 286 21.52 16.55 25.01
CA LEU A 286 21.28 17.87 25.59
C LEU A 286 19.90 17.98 26.27
N THR A 287 18.88 17.29 25.75
CA THR A 287 17.58 17.17 26.42
C THR A 287 17.60 16.19 27.60
N LYS A 288 18.54 15.23 27.64
CA LYS A 288 18.76 14.36 28.81
C LYS A 288 19.54 15.08 29.92
N THR A 289 20.54 15.90 29.59
CA THR A 289 21.27 16.71 30.57
C THR A 289 20.43 17.84 31.16
N ALA A 290 19.55 18.48 30.39
CA ALA A 290 18.58 19.44 30.95
C ALA A 290 17.62 18.81 31.99
N LYS A 291 17.21 17.55 31.78
CA LYS A 291 16.44 16.78 32.78
C LYS A 291 17.26 16.43 34.02
N PHE A 292 18.53 16.10 33.84
CA PHE A 292 19.44 15.78 34.96
C PHE A 292 19.74 17.02 35.82
N ILE A 293 19.96 18.18 35.20
CA ILE A 293 20.21 19.43 35.92
C ILE A 293 18.93 19.94 36.62
N ARG A 294 17.75 19.78 36.02
CA ARG A 294 16.47 20.15 36.68
C ARG A 294 16.12 19.27 37.89
N GLY A 295 16.66 18.04 37.96
CA GLY A 295 16.57 17.16 39.13
C GLY A 295 17.61 17.43 40.22
N LEU A 296 18.61 18.28 39.95
CA LEU A 296 19.69 18.65 40.86
C LEU A 296 19.57 20.08 41.41
N ILE A 297 18.52 20.82 41.05
CA ILE A 297 18.20 22.11 41.67
C ILE A 297 17.26 21.83 42.85
N PRO A 298 17.73 21.87 44.11
CA PRO A 298 16.86 21.85 45.27
C PRO A 298 16.06 23.16 45.31
N GLY A 299 14.85 23.14 44.76
CA GLY A 299 13.87 24.20 44.96
C GLY A 299 13.21 24.01 46.31
N LYS A 300 13.53 24.92 47.24
CA LYS A 300 12.83 25.26 48.49
C LYS A 300 11.41 24.69 48.58
N LYS A 301 11.17 23.89 49.64
CA LYS A 301 9.87 23.87 50.32
C LYS A 301 9.74 25.22 51.03
N ASP A 302 8.59 25.86 50.80
CA ASP A 302 7.98 27.01 51.51
C ASP A 302 8.92 28.16 51.95
#